data_AF-A0A1H6V3B6-F1
#
_entry.id   AF-A0A1H6V3B6-F1
#
_cell.length_a   1.000
_cell.length_b   1.000
_cell.length_c   1.000
_cell.angle_alpha   90.00
_cell.angle_beta   90.00
_cell.angle_gamma   90.00
#
_symmetry.space_group_name_H-M   'P 1'
#
loop_
_entity.id
_entity.type
_entity.pdbx_description
1 polymer ?
#
loop_
_entity_poly.entity_id
_entity_poly.type
_entity_poly.pdbx_seq_one_letter_code
_entity_poly.pdbx_strand_id
1 'polypeptide(L)'
;MGNYEIPLTPEGQRFSITLGGTEYQLRVQWRNAVDAGWTLDIADAGGNAIVSGIPLVTGCNLLDPYPHLGFSGVLWVQTTADPDAAPDFGNLGSASHLYWWTE
;
A
#
# COMPACT_ATOMS: atom_id res chain seq x y z
N MET A 1 -1.97 -19.05 -4.88
CA MET A 1 -1.89 -17.73 -5.55
C MET A 1 -0.53 -17.13 -5.33
N GLY A 2 0.00 -16.39 -6.30
CA GLY A 2 1.24 -15.62 -6.12
C GLY A 2 0.91 -14.24 -5.57
N ASN A 3 1.64 -13.81 -4.54
CA ASN A 3 1.67 -12.41 -4.13
C ASN A 3 2.51 -11.60 -5.12
N TYR A 4 1.97 -10.46 -5.55
CA TYR A 4 2.68 -9.47 -6.35
C TYR A 4 3.25 -8.41 -5.42
N GLU A 5 4.56 -8.20 -5.46
CA GLU A 5 5.20 -7.10 -4.74
C GLU A 5 5.03 -5.80 -5.51
N ILE A 6 4.43 -4.80 -4.87
CA ILE A 6 4.34 -3.46 -5.42
C ILE A 6 5.72 -2.81 -5.26
N PRO A 7 6.40 -2.43 -6.36
CA PRO A 7 7.74 -1.87 -6.29
C PRO A 7 7.68 -0.45 -5.74
N LEU A 8 8.14 -0.28 -4.50
CA LEU A 8 8.19 1.02 -3.82
C LEU A 8 9.64 1.47 -3.62
N THR A 9 9.86 2.77 -3.49
CA THR A 9 11.10 3.39 -3.00
C THR A 9 10.86 4.18 -1.70
N PRO A 10 11.89 4.45 -0.89
CA PRO A 10 11.78 5.22 0.36
C PRO A 10 11.67 6.74 0.11
N GLU A 11 10.82 7.13 -0.82
CA GLU A 11 10.52 8.51 -1.18
C GLU A 11 9.03 8.67 -1.54
N GLY A 12 8.55 9.91 -1.55
CA GLY A 12 7.19 10.19 -1.99
C GLY A 12 7.05 9.94 -3.49
N GLN A 13 6.10 9.09 -3.88
CA GLN A 13 5.97 8.59 -5.24
C GLN A 13 4.51 8.49 -5.68
N ARG A 14 4.28 8.65 -6.99
CA ARG A 14 2.99 8.45 -7.64
C ARG A 14 3.21 7.70 -8.95
N PHE A 15 2.47 6.62 -9.17
CA PHE A 15 2.61 5.77 -10.35
C PHE A 15 1.31 5.02 -10.67
N SER A 16 1.17 4.59 -11.91
CA SER A 16 0.08 3.69 -12.34
C SER A 16 0.50 2.23 -12.19
N ILE A 17 -0.44 1.36 -11.84
CA ILE A 17 -0.23 -0.08 -11.70
C ILE A 17 -1.51 -0.85 -11.99
N THR A 18 -1.37 -2.05 -12.55
CA THR A 18 -2.50 -2.98 -12.76
C THR A 18 -2.53 -4.02 -11.66
N LEU A 19 -3.60 -4.02 -10.85
CA LEU A 19 -3.82 -4.97 -9.76
C LEU A 19 -5.13 -5.72 -10.01
N GLY A 20 -5.08 -7.06 -10.03
CA GLY A 20 -6.27 -7.89 -10.29
C GLY A 20 -6.97 -7.58 -11.63
N GLY A 21 -6.22 -7.14 -12.65
CA GLY A 21 -6.74 -6.74 -13.95
C GLY A 21 -7.33 -5.31 -14.02
N THR A 22 -7.33 -4.56 -12.92
CA THR A 22 -7.80 -3.17 -12.87
C THR A 22 -6.61 -2.21 -12.78
N GLU A 23 -6.61 -1.16 -13.60
CA GLU A 23 -5.60 -0.10 -13.52
C GLU A 23 -5.96 0.92 -12.42
N TYR A 24 -4.98 1.17 -11.54
CA TYR A 24 -5.07 2.14 -10.46
C TYR A 24 -3.92 3.14 -10.55
N GLN A 25 -4.15 4.34 -10.02
CA GLN A 25 -3.09 5.29 -9.71
C GLN A 25 -2.84 5.27 -8.20
N LEU A 26 -1.63 4.91 -7.80
CA LEU A 26 -1.19 4.92 -6.41
C LEU A 26 -0.39 6.17 -6.11
N ARG A 27 -0.57 6.71 -4.91
CA ARG A 27 0.31 7.74 -4.35
C ARG A 27 0.74 7.30 -2.95
N VAL A 28 2.05 7.16 -2.74
CA VAL A 28 2.64 6.82 -1.44
C VAL A 28 3.42 8.02 -0.93
N GLN A 29 3.21 8.39 0.33
CA GLN A 29 3.77 9.61 0.90
C GLN A 29 4.05 9.48 2.40
N TRP A 30 5.19 10.02 2.83
CA TRP A 30 5.56 10.09 4.23
C TRP A 30 4.85 11.24 4.94
N ARG A 31 4.28 10.96 6.11
CA ARG A 31 3.71 11.94 7.02
C ARG A 31 4.63 12.09 8.23
N ASN A 32 5.37 13.20 8.27
CA ASN A 32 6.29 13.51 9.36
C ASN A 32 5.54 14.04 10.59
N ALA A 33 4.88 13.14 11.31
CA ALA A 33 4.18 13.41 12.56
C ALA A 33 4.32 12.19 13.49
N VAL A 34 4.11 12.43 14.79
CA VAL A 34 4.10 11.36 15.80
C VAL A 34 3.01 10.34 15.44
N ASP A 35 3.35 9.05 15.49
CA ASP A 35 2.48 7.91 15.16
C ASP A 35 1.87 7.91 13.76
N ALA A 36 2.42 8.70 12.83
CA ALA A 36 2.05 8.69 11.42
C ALA A 36 2.96 7.74 10.63
N GLY A 37 3.59 8.21 9.55
CA GLY A 37 4.46 7.40 8.69
C GLY A 37 3.97 7.35 7.24
N TRP A 38 4.15 6.21 6.58
CA TRP A 38 3.76 6.05 5.18
C TRP A 38 2.23 5.94 5.03
N THR A 39 1.69 6.68 4.08
CA THR A 39 0.28 6.63 3.70
C THR A 39 0.13 6.36 2.21
N LEU A 40 -0.92 5.61 1.87
CA LEU A 40 -1.29 5.23 0.51
C LEU A 40 -2.62 5.89 0.14
N ASP A 41 -2.64 6.60 -0.99
CA ASP A 41 -3.85 7.00 -1.69
C ASP A 41 -4.02 6.13 -2.94
N ILE A 42 -5.26 5.72 -3.23
CA ILE A 42 -5.63 4.91 -4.38
C ILE A 42 -6.69 5.68 -5.18
N ALA A 43 -6.43 5.87 -6.47
CA ALA A 43 -7.34 6.46 -7.43
C ALA A 43 -7.56 5.53 -8.62
N ASP A 44 -8.64 5.73 -9.37
CA ASP A 44 -8.87 5.03 -10.64
C ASP A 44 -7.88 5.49 -11.72
N ALA A 45 -7.92 4.85 -12.89
CA ALA A 45 -7.07 5.21 -14.03
C ALA A 45 -7.26 6.67 -14.50
N GLY A 46 -8.44 7.26 -14.27
CA GLY A 46 -8.75 8.67 -14.55
C GLY A 46 -8.24 9.65 -13.48
N GLY A 47 -7.70 9.15 -12.37
CA GLY A 47 -7.24 9.95 -11.25
C GLY A 47 -8.35 10.37 -10.28
N ASN A 48 -9.55 9.80 -10.38
CA ASN A 48 -10.60 10.01 -9.39
C ASN A 48 -10.25 9.22 -8.12
N ALA A 49 -10.20 9.91 -6.98
CA ALA A 49 -9.86 9.27 -5.72
C ALA A 49 -10.91 8.21 -5.34
N ILE A 50 -10.43 6.99 -5.04
CA ILE A 50 -11.25 5.89 -4.52
C ILE A 50 -11.14 5.88 -2.99
N VAL A 51 -9.92 5.98 -2.46
CA VAL A 51 -9.62 6.07 -1.02
C VAL A 51 -8.30 6.79 -0.82
N SER A 52 -8.16 7.52 0.29
CA SER A 52 -6.95 8.30 0.58
C SER A 52 -6.55 8.18 2.04
N GLY A 53 -5.25 8.21 2.30
CA GLY A 53 -4.68 8.22 3.63
C GLY A 53 -4.66 6.86 4.32
N ILE A 54 -4.65 5.75 3.58
CA ILE A 54 -4.52 4.42 4.18
C ILE A 54 -3.12 4.33 4.83
N PRO A 55 -3.00 4.10 6.14
CA PRO A 55 -1.70 3.94 6.78
C PRO A 55 -1.09 2.60 6.37
N LEU A 56 0.21 2.58 6.02
CA LEU A 56 0.93 1.35 5.76
C LEU A 56 1.34 0.70 7.09
N VAL A 57 0.49 -0.20 7.59
CA VAL A 57 0.71 -0.96 8.84
C VAL A 57 0.77 -2.46 8.57
N THR A 58 1.57 -3.15 9.36
CA THR A 58 1.75 -4.61 9.33
C THR A 58 0.61 -5.35 10.04
N GLY A 59 0.48 -6.65 9.74
CA GLY A 59 -0.38 -7.57 10.50
C GLY A 59 -1.87 -7.59 10.11
N CYS A 60 -2.29 -6.82 9.10
CA CYS A 60 -3.68 -6.84 8.61
C CYS A 60 -3.79 -6.57 7.10
N ASN A 61 -4.95 -6.92 6.53
CA ASN A 61 -5.32 -6.44 5.20
C ASN A 61 -5.73 -4.97 5.28
N LEU A 62 -4.99 -4.11 4.58
CA LEU A 62 -5.24 -2.68 4.56
C LEU A 62 -6.59 -2.30 3.94
N LEU A 63 -7.21 -3.21 3.17
CA LEU A 63 -8.48 -3.00 2.49
C LEU A 63 -9.70 -3.54 3.26
N ASP A 64 -9.50 -4.31 4.33
CA ASP A 64 -10.60 -4.86 5.16
C ASP A 64 -11.61 -3.81 5.66
N PRO A 65 -11.18 -2.58 6.07
CA PRO A 65 -12.12 -1.55 6.50
C PRO A 65 -13.00 -0.96 5.39
N TYR A 66 -12.71 -1.26 4.12
CA TYR A 66 -13.32 -0.62 2.95
C TYR A 66 -14.06 -1.59 2.01
N PRO A 67 -14.91 -2.51 2.51
CA PRO A 67 -15.53 -3.54 1.68
C PRO A 67 -16.46 -2.96 0.60
N HIS A 68 -17.03 -1.78 0.85
CA HIS A 68 -17.91 -1.07 -0.08
C HIS A 68 -17.20 -0.49 -1.31
N LEU A 69 -15.86 -0.43 -1.31
CA LEU A 69 -15.07 0.08 -2.45
C LEU A 69 -14.84 -0.97 -3.54
N GLY A 70 -15.16 -2.24 -3.28
CA GLY A 70 -15.20 -3.29 -4.30
C GLY A 70 -13.82 -3.72 -4.83
N PHE A 71 -12.74 -3.53 -4.06
CA PHE A 71 -11.43 -4.09 -4.41
C PHE A 71 -11.50 -5.62 -4.44
N SER A 72 -10.87 -6.23 -5.45
CA SER A 72 -10.88 -7.68 -5.67
C SER A 72 -9.78 -8.43 -4.93
N GLY A 73 -8.96 -7.74 -4.13
CA GLY A 73 -7.78 -8.32 -3.51
C GLY A 73 -7.42 -7.69 -2.17
N VAL A 74 -6.31 -8.18 -1.66
CA VAL A 74 -5.73 -7.82 -0.36
C VAL A 74 -4.50 -6.95 -0.58
N LEU A 75 -4.36 -5.92 0.26
CA LEU A 75 -3.09 -5.20 0.41
C LEU A 75 -2.51 -5.54 1.77
N TRP A 76 -1.24 -5.95 1.80
CA TRP A 76 -0.58 -6.38 3.04
C TRP A 76 0.83 -5.83 3.12
N VAL A 77 1.17 -5.30 4.29
CA VAL A 77 2.52 -4.83 4.58
C VAL A 77 3.23 -5.87 5.43
N GLN A 78 4.49 -6.11 5.12
CA GLN A 78 5.38 -6.95 5.92
C GLN A 78 6.78 -6.35 5.92
N THR A 79 7.53 -6.53 7.02
CA THR A 79 8.96 -6.22 7.04
C THR A 79 9.81 -7.47 7.20
N THR A 80 11.04 -7.41 6.70
CA THR A 80 11.94 -8.55 6.58
C THR A 80 12.59 -8.94 7.91
N ALA A 81 12.86 -7.96 8.78
CA ALA A 81 13.52 -8.21 10.07
C ALA A 81 12.54 -8.59 11.18
N ASP A 82 11.36 -7.96 11.19
CA ASP A 82 10.27 -8.23 12.12
C ASP A 82 8.94 -8.08 11.36
N PRO A 83 8.21 -9.18 11.07
CA PRO A 83 7.02 -9.14 10.23
C PRO A 83 5.93 -8.21 10.77
N ASP A 84 5.95 -7.89 12.07
CA ASP A 84 4.96 -7.05 12.74
C ASP A 84 5.44 -5.60 12.96
N ALA A 85 6.70 -5.27 12.65
CA ALA A 85 7.20 -3.90 12.78
C ALA A 85 6.60 -2.98 11.71
N ALA A 86 6.22 -1.76 12.09
CA ALA A 86 5.75 -0.77 11.12
C ALA A 86 6.90 -0.30 10.19
N PRO A 87 6.63 0.02 8.91
CA PRO A 87 7.61 0.64 8.03
C PRO A 87 8.12 1.97 8.59
N ASP A 88 9.43 2.20 8.46
CA ASP A 88 10.04 3.49 8.71
C ASP A 88 10.29 4.24 7.39
N PHE A 89 10.76 5.48 7.48
CA PHE A 89 11.02 6.29 6.30
C PHE A 89 12.08 5.67 5.36
N GLY A 90 13.15 5.11 5.91
CA GLY A 90 14.30 4.64 5.13
C GLY A 90 14.16 3.24 4.54
N ASN A 91 13.23 2.44 5.07
CA ASN A 91 13.18 1.01 4.79
C ASN A 91 12.12 0.57 3.76
N LEU A 92 11.27 1.48 3.29
CA LEU A 92 10.21 1.18 2.32
C LEU A 92 10.80 0.71 0.97
N GLY A 93 10.32 -0.43 0.48
CA GLY A 93 10.79 -1.05 -0.76
C GLY A 93 12.10 -1.83 -0.65
N SER A 94 12.70 -1.92 0.54
CA SER A 94 13.95 -2.67 0.76
C SER A 94 13.86 -3.66 1.90
N ALA A 95 13.42 -3.22 3.08
CA ALA A 95 13.15 -4.09 4.22
C ALA A 95 11.67 -4.06 4.66
N SER A 96 10.88 -3.12 4.16
CA SER A 96 9.41 -3.12 4.29
C SER A 96 8.78 -3.19 2.90
N HIS A 97 7.81 -4.07 2.74
CA HIS A 97 7.25 -4.45 1.45
C HIS A 97 5.73 -4.34 1.48
N LEU A 98 5.14 -3.94 0.35
CA LEU A 98 3.69 -3.92 0.13
C LEU A 98 3.34 -4.97 -0.92
N TYR A 99 2.46 -5.89 -0.56
CA TYR A 99 2.03 -6.98 -1.43
C TYR A 99 0.57 -6.84 -1.81
N TRP A 100 0.25 -7.31 -3.02
CA TRP A 100 -1.09 -7.52 -3.52
C TRP A 100 -1.32 -8.99 -3.86
N TRP A 101 -2.49 -9.54 -3.51
CA TRP A 101 -2.97 -10.79 -4.09
C TRP A 101 -4.50 -10.82 -4.12
N THR A 102 -5.05 -11.73 -4.92
CA THR A 102 -6.47 -12.10 -4.88
C THR A 102 -6.61 -13.44 -4.18
N GLU A 103 -7.66 -13.62 -3.41
CA GLU A 103 -8.07 -14.94 -2.92
C GLU A 103 -8.64 -15.84 -4.03
#